data_AF-A0A1Y2FQ46-F1
#
_entry.id   AF-A0A1Y2FQ46-F1
#
_cell.length_a   1.000
_cell.length_b   1.000
_cell.length_c   1.000
_cell.angle_alpha   90.00
_cell.angle_beta   90.00
_cell.angle_gamma   90.00
#
_symmetry.space_group_name_H-M   'P 1'
#
loop_
_entity.id
_entity.type
_entity.pdbx_description
1 polymer ?
#
loop_
_entity_poly.entity_id
_entity_poly.type
_entity_poly.pdbx_seq_one_letter_code
_entity_poly.pdbx_strand_id
1 'polypeptide(L)'
;MSRAPIIQAYKALLESQKLTPNKAQAALAERLGLLQTTLVTSEKDEELKGVYIYGSVGTGKSRIADLFSNTIPREVSHRRVHFHEFLMDIHTRLHRLRSQSGYQGDPLFGIGTELVKRESRVLCFDEFQVSDIADAMILKRLFAGIWQAGGVMVATSNRHPENLYERGLNRPLFVPFIKELQQRCDVWHMEGQLDYRLRTSGKEDERDTVFFAEQDAFEASLQESTKGEPLIPTIIKVMMGRELAVHACVVPAG
;
A
#
# COMPACT_ATOMS: atom_id res chain seq x y z
N MET A 1 -17.39 24.39 15.00
CA MET A 1 -17.31 23.01 14.48
C MET A 1 -15.84 22.69 14.23
N SER A 2 -15.25 21.80 15.03
CA SER A 2 -13.85 21.37 14.85
C SER A 2 -13.70 20.76 13.46
N ARG A 3 -12.91 21.38 12.57
CA ARG A 3 -12.66 20.85 11.22
C ARG A 3 -11.78 19.60 11.34
N ALA A 4 -12.10 18.54 10.60
CA ALA A 4 -11.36 17.28 10.62
C ALA A 4 -9.83 17.51 10.49
N PRO A 5 -8.99 16.77 11.24
CA PRO A 5 -7.53 16.97 11.27
C PRO A 5 -6.87 16.99 9.89
N ILE A 6 -7.26 16.10 8.97
CA ILE A 6 -6.71 16.06 7.62
C ILE A 6 -6.97 17.36 6.84
N ILE A 7 -8.13 17.99 7.02
CA ILE A 7 -8.48 19.23 6.30
C ILE A 7 -7.58 20.37 6.77
N GLN A 8 -7.26 20.42 8.06
CA GLN A 8 -6.34 21.42 8.62
C GLN A 8 -4.92 21.20 8.10
N ALA A 9 -4.44 19.95 8.13
CA ALA A 9 -3.12 19.60 7.65
C ALA A 9 -2.98 19.84 6.13
N TYR A 10 -4.03 19.57 5.34
CA TYR A 10 -4.05 19.84 3.90
C TYR A 10 -3.93 21.34 3.61
N LYS A 11 -4.65 22.19 4.35
CA LYS A 11 -4.57 23.65 4.22
C LYS A 11 -3.19 24.18 4.58
N ALA A 12 -2.59 23.70 5.67
CA ALA A 12 -1.23 24.08 6.06
C ALA A 12 -0.17 23.72 4.98
N LEU A 13 -0.36 22.60 4.28
CA LEU A 13 0.52 22.20 3.17
C LEU A 13 0.33 23.08 1.91
N LEU A 14 -0.88 23.60 1.67
CA LEU A 14 -1.12 24.58 0.61
C LEU A 14 -0.50 25.95 0.96
N GLU A 15 -0.67 26.41 2.20
CA GLU A 15 -0.11 27.68 2.70
C GLU A 15 1.43 27.67 2.67
N SER A 16 2.04 26.54 3.00
CA SER A 16 3.50 26.36 2.94
C SER A 16 4.03 26.07 1.52
N GLN A 17 3.20 26.14 0.48
CA GLN A 17 3.54 25.86 -0.92
C GLN A 17 4.14 24.47 -1.18
N LYS A 18 3.97 23.52 -0.25
CA LYS A 18 4.43 22.12 -0.40
C LYS A 18 3.48 21.26 -1.24
N LEU A 19 2.27 21.77 -1.49
CA LEU A 19 1.27 21.21 -2.41
C LEU A 19 0.76 22.33 -3.32
N THR A 20 0.42 22.00 -4.58
CA THR A 20 -0.29 22.95 -5.43
C THR A 20 -1.80 22.70 -5.40
N PRO A 21 -2.62 23.77 -5.44
CA PRO A 21 -4.07 23.62 -5.39
C PRO A 21 -4.61 22.74 -6.51
N ASN A 22 -5.38 21.71 -6.15
CA ASN A 22 -6.08 20.85 -7.09
C ASN A 22 -7.47 20.54 -6.53
N LYS A 23 -8.52 20.83 -7.30
CA LYS A 23 -9.92 20.63 -6.89
C LYS A 23 -10.23 19.17 -6.53
N ALA A 24 -9.69 18.21 -7.28
CA ALA A 24 -9.87 16.78 -7.00
C ALA A 24 -9.17 16.36 -5.71
N GLN A 25 -8.00 16.92 -5.41
CA GLN A 25 -7.28 16.68 -4.15
C GLN A 25 -8.01 17.29 -2.95
N ALA A 26 -8.55 18.50 -3.10
CA ALA A 26 -9.33 19.15 -2.05
C ALA A 26 -10.60 18.36 -1.71
N ALA A 27 -11.36 17.94 -2.73
CA ALA A 27 -12.55 17.13 -2.55
C ALA A 27 -12.25 15.75 -1.92
N LEU A 28 -11.10 15.14 -2.28
CA LEU A 28 -10.64 13.92 -1.62
C LEU A 28 -10.30 14.15 -0.14
N ALA A 29 -9.62 15.25 0.18
CA ALA A 29 -9.30 15.61 1.56
C ALA A 29 -10.58 15.84 2.40
N GLU A 30 -11.62 16.43 1.80
CA GLU A 30 -12.94 16.55 2.44
C GLU A 30 -13.58 15.18 2.69
N ARG A 31 -13.59 14.29 1.69
CA ARG A 31 -14.14 12.93 1.84
C ARG A 31 -13.42 12.13 2.92
N LEU A 32 -12.10 12.23 2.96
CA LEU A 32 -11.27 11.60 4.00
C LEU A 32 -11.49 12.24 5.38
N GLY A 33 -11.76 13.56 5.44
CA GLY A 33 -12.13 14.24 6.67
C GLY A 33 -13.49 13.80 7.24
N LEU A 34 -14.46 13.56 6.36
CA LEU A 34 -15.72 12.91 6.75
C LEU A 34 -15.46 11.52 7.31
N LEU A 35 -14.61 10.72 6.65
CA LEU A 35 -14.24 9.39 7.14
C LEU A 35 -13.58 9.46 8.53
N GLN A 36 -12.65 10.38 8.76
CA GLN A 36 -12.03 10.58 10.08
C GLN A 36 -13.06 10.90 11.16
N THR A 37 -14.02 11.77 10.84
CA THR A 37 -15.07 12.15 11.79
C THR A 37 -15.94 10.95 12.13
N THR A 38 -16.39 10.21 11.12
CA THR A 38 -17.21 9.02 11.31
C THR A 38 -16.45 7.93 12.06
N LEU A 39 -15.16 7.73 11.82
CA LEU A 39 -14.35 6.73 12.54
C LEU A 39 -14.30 6.96 14.07
N VAL A 40 -14.44 8.21 14.52
CA VAL A 40 -14.46 8.57 15.94
C VAL A 40 -15.85 8.45 16.55
N THR A 41 -16.89 8.85 15.80
CA THR A 41 -18.27 8.89 16.33
C THR A 41 -19.02 7.57 16.16
N SER A 42 -18.62 6.76 15.20
CA SER A 42 -19.29 5.51 14.83
C SER A 42 -18.91 4.37 15.76
N GLU A 43 -19.92 3.64 16.22
CA GLU A 43 -19.74 2.37 16.90
C GLU A 43 -19.04 1.36 15.98
N LYS A 44 -18.37 0.35 16.56
CA LYS A 44 -17.54 -0.58 15.79
C LYS A 44 -18.31 -1.42 14.76
N ASP A 45 -19.63 -1.51 14.90
CA ASP A 45 -20.49 -2.38 14.08
C ASP A 45 -21.12 -1.67 12.87
N GLU A 46 -20.88 -0.36 12.70
CA GLU A 46 -21.42 0.37 11.53
C GLU A 46 -20.60 0.10 10.27
N GLU A 47 -21.30 -0.09 9.14
CA GLU A 47 -20.67 -0.40 7.86
C GLU A 47 -20.05 0.85 7.22
N LEU A 48 -18.81 1.15 7.61
CA LEU A 48 -18.09 2.33 7.11
C LEU A 48 -17.43 2.07 5.77
N LYS A 49 -17.72 2.96 4.81
CA LYS A 49 -17.04 2.96 3.51
C LYS A 49 -15.65 3.55 3.59
N GLY A 50 -14.67 2.77 3.16
CA GLY A 50 -13.31 3.18 2.92
C GLY A 50 -13.14 4.04 1.66
N VAL A 51 -11.90 4.27 1.25
CA VAL A 51 -11.57 5.06 0.05
C VAL A 51 -10.49 4.35 -0.77
N TYR A 52 -10.78 4.12 -2.05
CA TYR A 52 -9.81 3.56 -3.00
C TYR A 52 -9.37 4.64 -3.98
N ILE A 53 -8.14 5.11 -3.86
CA ILE A 53 -7.59 6.20 -4.67
C ILE A 53 -6.78 5.61 -5.81
N TYR A 54 -7.17 5.90 -7.05
CA TYR A 54 -6.45 5.44 -8.23
C TYR A 54 -6.03 6.58 -9.16
N GLY A 55 -4.99 6.34 -9.97
CA GLY A 55 -4.49 7.29 -10.96
C GLY A 55 -3.04 7.00 -11.34
N SER A 56 -2.50 7.68 -12.33
CA SER A 56 -1.14 7.45 -12.83
C SER A 56 -0.05 7.71 -11.79
N VAL A 57 1.18 7.26 -12.07
CA VAL A 57 2.35 7.59 -11.24
C VAL A 57 2.54 9.10 -11.17
N GLY A 58 2.95 9.62 -10.01
CA GLY A 58 3.24 11.05 -9.86
C GLY A 58 2.03 11.96 -9.53
N THR A 59 0.81 11.43 -9.47
CA THR A 59 -0.41 12.24 -9.24
C THR A 59 -0.61 12.69 -7.79
N GLY A 60 0.22 12.23 -6.85
CA GLY A 60 0.19 12.64 -5.44
C GLY A 60 -0.68 11.76 -4.52
N LYS A 61 -1.14 10.59 -4.99
CA LYS A 61 -1.99 9.65 -4.21
C LYS A 61 -1.38 9.30 -2.86
N SER A 62 -0.10 8.90 -2.86
CA SER A 62 0.61 8.54 -1.64
C SER A 62 0.65 9.72 -0.68
N ARG A 63 1.01 10.94 -1.14
CA ARG A 63 1.03 12.14 -0.27
C ARG A 63 -0.29 12.41 0.46
N ILE A 64 -1.45 12.18 -0.18
CA ILE A 64 -2.73 12.33 0.51
C ILE A 64 -3.01 11.16 1.46
N ALA A 65 -2.63 9.94 1.10
CA ALA A 65 -2.71 8.79 2.01
C ALA A 65 -1.80 8.94 3.24
N ASP A 66 -0.56 9.44 3.06
CA ASP A 66 0.37 9.85 4.13
C ASP A 66 -0.31 10.85 5.07
N LEU A 67 -0.91 11.90 4.48
CA LEU A 67 -1.56 12.95 5.25
C LEU A 67 -2.73 12.40 6.05
N PHE A 68 -3.55 11.53 5.45
CA PHE A 68 -4.63 10.87 6.14
C PHE A 68 -4.12 10.04 7.31
N SER A 69 -3.18 9.11 7.09
CA SER A 69 -2.68 8.24 8.16
C SER A 69 -2.08 9.02 9.32
N ASN A 70 -1.29 10.06 9.02
CA ASN A 70 -0.65 10.89 10.04
C ASN A 70 -1.62 11.79 10.81
N THR A 71 -2.86 11.93 10.33
CA THR A 71 -3.89 12.76 10.96
C THR A 71 -5.07 11.95 11.50
N ILE A 72 -5.02 10.61 11.41
CA ILE A 72 -6.01 9.75 12.08
C ILE A 72 -5.98 10.04 13.59
N PRO A 73 -7.14 10.30 14.22
CA PRO A 73 -7.23 10.51 15.67
C PRO A 73 -6.60 9.36 16.47
N ARG A 74 -5.96 9.68 17.60
CA ARG A 74 -5.14 8.72 18.37
C ARG A 74 -5.94 7.55 18.93
N GLU A 75 -7.24 7.74 19.12
CA GLU A 75 -8.19 6.75 19.60
C GLU A 75 -8.50 5.67 18.54
N VAL A 76 -8.19 5.94 17.27
CA VAL A 76 -8.44 5.03 16.15
C VAL A 76 -7.15 4.30 15.78
N SER A 77 -7.10 2.99 16.06
CA SER A 77 -5.97 2.15 15.66
C SER A 77 -5.88 2.05 14.14
N HIS A 78 -4.69 2.27 13.61
CA HIS A 78 -4.44 2.22 12.18
C HIS A 78 -3.05 1.69 11.88
N ARG A 79 -2.90 1.12 10.69
CA ARG A 79 -1.62 0.67 10.14
C ARG A 79 -1.52 1.11 8.69
N ARG A 80 -0.38 1.68 8.33
CA ARG A 80 -0.01 1.97 6.95
C ARG A 80 1.12 1.06 6.51
N VAL A 81 0.99 0.45 5.34
CA VAL A 81 1.93 -0.57 4.84
C VAL A 81 1.82 -0.71 3.32
N HIS A 82 2.90 -1.10 2.65
CA HIS A 82 2.83 -1.51 1.25
C HIS A 82 2.03 -2.81 1.13
N PHE A 83 1.16 -2.89 0.12
CA PHE A 83 0.22 -4.01 0.02
C PHE A 83 0.92 -5.38 -0.13
N HIS A 84 2.05 -5.43 -0.82
CA HIS A 84 2.83 -6.66 -0.97
C HIS A 84 3.41 -7.16 0.37
N GLU A 85 3.96 -6.27 1.19
CA GLU A 85 4.47 -6.60 2.52
C GLU A 85 3.36 -7.11 3.44
N PHE A 86 2.17 -6.50 3.34
CA PHE A 86 0.99 -6.97 4.04
C PHE A 86 0.62 -8.39 3.62
N LEU A 87 0.52 -8.66 2.31
CA LEU A 87 0.22 -10.01 1.82
C LEU A 87 1.23 -11.05 2.31
N MET A 88 2.52 -10.71 2.38
CA MET A 88 3.56 -11.59 2.92
C MET A 88 3.35 -11.91 4.41
N ASP A 89 2.95 -10.91 5.23
CA ASP A 89 2.55 -11.11 6.63
C ASP A 89 1.35 -12.09 6.71
N ILE A 90 0.34 -11.91 5.87
CA ILE A 90 -0.83 -12.80 5.81
C ILE A 90 -0.45 -14.23 5.45
N HIS A 91 0.39 -14.43 4.43
CA HIS A 91 0.89 -15.76 4.05
C HIS A 91 1.63 -16.44 5.20
N THR A 92 2.46 -15.69 5.92
CA THR A 92 3.19 -16.20 7.10
C THR A 92 2.24 -16.64 8.21
N ARG A 93 1.22 -15.83 8.52
CA ARG A 93 0.19 -16.16 9.52
C ARG A 93 -0.62 -17.37 9.10
N LEU A 94 -1.03 -17.44 7.84
CA LEU A 94 -1.77 -18.56 7.28
C LEU A 94 -0.97 -19.86 7.35
N HIS A 95 0.31 -19.82 6.98
CA HIS A 95 1.20 -20.97 7.10
C HIS A 95 1.28 -21.46 8.55
N ARG A 96 1.51 -20.55 9.50
CA ARG A 96 1.58 -20.88 10.93
C ARG A 96 0.30 -21.57 11.43
N LEU A 97 -0.88 -21.04 11.07
CA LEU A 97 -2.16 -21.64 11.47
C LEU A 97 -2.39 -23.02 10.83
N ARG A 98 -1.98 -23.20 9.56
CA ARG A 98 -2.09 -24.50 8.88
C ARG A 98 -1.13 -25.54 9.42
N SER A 99 0.04 -25.14 9.91
CA SER A 99 1.01 -26.03 10.56
C SER A 99 0.57 -26.48 11.95
N GLN A 100 -0.42 -25.82 12.55
CA GLN A 100 -1.02 -26.24 13.81
C GLN A 100 -2.11 -27.29 13.55
N SER A 101 -1.90 -28.50 14.05
CA SER A 101 -2.88 -29.59 13.94
C SER A 101 -4.22 -29.19 14.56
N GLY A 102 -5.31 -29.28 13.81
CA GLY A 102 -6.67 -29.13 14.34
C GLY A 102 -7.32 -27.74 14.23
N TYR A 103 -6.77 -26.81 13.44
CA TYR A 103 -7.46 -25.54 13.17
C TYR A 103 -8.81 -25.81 12.45
N GLN A 104 -9.91 -25.38 13.07
CA GLN A 104 -11.27 -25.49 12.52
C GLN A 104 -11.75 -24.12 12.03
N GLY A 105 -12.42 -24.10 10.87
CA GLY A 105 -12.99 -22.90 10.27
C GLY A 105 -12.14 -22.29 9.16
N ASP A 106 -12.47 -21.04 8.79
CA ASP A 106 -11.77 -20.29 7.74
C ASP A 106 -10.59 -19.48 8.34
N PRO A 107 -9.32 -19.91 8.13
CA PRO A 107 -8.17 -19.23 8.73
C PRO A 107 -7.98 -17.81 8.24
N LEU A 108 -8.32 -17.52 6.97
CA LEU A 108 -8.15 -16.18 6.41
C LEU A 108 -9.17 -15.21 6.99
N PHE A 109 -10.41 -15.68 7.14
CA PHE A 109 -11.45 -14.91 7.79
C PHE A 109 -11.11 -14.61 9.26
N GLY A 110 -10.58 -15.61 9.98
CA GLY A 110 -10.09 -15.44 11.34
C GLY A 110 -8.95 -14.43 11.43
N ILE A 111 -7.94 -14.54 10.54
CA ILE A 111 -6.84 -13.56 10.45
C ILE A 111 -7.39 -12.15 10.21
N GLY A 112 -8.31 -11.97 9.26
CA GLY A 112 -8.92 -10.68 8.94
C GLY A 112 -9.65 -10.05 10.13
N THR A 113 -10.43 -10.86 10.84
CA THR A 113 -11.15 -10.45 12.05
C THR A 113 -10.19 -10.02 13.17
N GLU A 114 -9.14 -10.82 13.42
CA GLU A 114 -8.17 -10.56 14.50
C GLU A 114 -7.32 -9.32 14.21
N LEU A 115 -6.92 -9.10 12.95
CA LEU A 115 -6.21 -7.88 12.52
C LEU A 115 -6.97 -6.62 12.95
N VAL A 116 -8.28 -6.58 12.69
CA VAL A 116 -9.10 -5.41 13.02
C VAL A 116 -9.31 -5.27 14.52
N LYS A 117 -9.61 -6.39 15.20
CA LYS A 117 -9.91 -6.36 16.64
C LYS A 117 -8.70 -6.04 17.51
N ARG A 118 -7.51 -6.47 17.12
CA ARG A 118 -6.30 -6.38 17.96
C ARG A 118 -5.25 -5.41 17.45
N GLU A 119 -5.15 -5.19 16.14
CA GLU A 119 -4.05 -4.43 15.57
C GLU A 119 -4.49 -3.09 15.01
N SER A 120 -5.46 -3.07 14.10
CA SER A 120 -5.78 -1.84 13.35
C SER A 120 -7.20 -1.85 12.77
N ARG A 121 -8.04 -0.92 13.23
CA ARG A 121 -9.36 -0.67 12.64
C ARG A 121 -9.25 -0.10 11.22
N VAL A 122 -8.24 0.74 10.97
CA VAL A 122 -8.01 1.34 9.64
C VAL A 122 -6.74 0.78 9.01
N LEU A 123 -6.88 0.20 7.82
CA LEU A 123 -5.78 -0.33 7.02
C LEU A 123 -5.51 0.60 5.85
N CYS A 124 -4.37 1.29 5.88
CA CYS A 124 -3.90 2.15 4.82
C CYS A 124 -2.91 1.39 3.93
N PHE A 125 -3.28 1.11 2.69
CA PHE A 125 -2.43 0.38 1.75
C PHE A 125 -1.83 1.31 0.71
N ASP A 126 -0.51 1.25 0.56
CA ASP A 126 0.17 1.81 -0.60
C ASP A 126 0.36 0.74 -1.68
N GLU A 127 0.27 1.18 -2.94
CA GLU A 127 0.51 0.35 -4.12
C GLU A 127 -0.36 -0.92 -4.15
N PHE A 128 -1.66 -0.77 -3.90
CA PHE A 128 -2.61 -1.87 -3.95
C PHE A 128 -2.70 -2.44 -5.37
N GLN A 129 -2.10 -3.61 -5.57
CA GLN A 129 -2.07 -4.33 -6.84
C GLN A 129 -2.07 -5.83 -6.60
N VAL A 130 -2.65 -6.58 -7.54
CA VAL A 130 -2.74 -8.04 -7.48
C VAL A 130 -2.19 -8.60 -8.78
N SER A 131 -1.18 -9.45 -8.68
CA SER A 131 -0.48 -10.04 -9.82
C SER A 131 -0.62 -11.56 -9.92
N ASP A 132 -1.01 -12.24 -8.84
CA ASP A 132 -1.08 -13.71 -8.77
C ASP A 132 -2.46 -14.24 -8.33
N ILE A 133 -2.83 -15.43 -8.81
CA ILE A 133 -4.11 -16.07 -8.51
C ILE A 133 -4.22 -16.50 -7.04
N ALA A 134 -3.14 -16.94 -6.41
CA ALA A 134 -3.15 -17.38 -5.02
C ALA A 134 -3.48 -16.20 -4.10
N ASP A 135 -2.87 -15.04 -4.36
CA ASP A 135 -3.17 -13.80 -3.64
C ASP A 135 -4.62 -13.35 -3.87
N ALA A 136 -5.08 -13.41 -5.12
CA ALA A 136 -6.48 -13.10 -5.45
C ALA A 136 -7.48 -13.96 -4.64
N MET A 137 -7.19 -15.25 -4.44
CA MET A 137 -8.04 -16.15 -3.67
C MET A 137 -7.97 -15.89 -2.16
N ILE A 138 -6.84 -15.40 -1.66
CA ILE A 138 -6.67 -15.01 -0.26
C ILE A 138 -7.51 -13.77 0.06
N LEU A 139 -7.46 -12.78 -0.82
CA LEU A 139 -8.03 -11.45 -0.56
C LEU A 139 -9.52 -11.49 -0.27
N LYS A 140 -10.29 -12.26 -1.04
CA LYS A 140 -11.74 -12.37 -0.84
C LYS A 140 -12.08 -12.81 0.59
N ARG A 141 -11.41 -13.85 1.08
CA ARG A 141 -11.71 -14.45 2.39
C ARG A 141 -11.17 -13.59 3.53
N LEU A 142 -9.99 -13.02 3.34
CA LEU A 142 -9.35 -12.13 4.30
C LEU A 142 -10.19 -10.87 4.53
N PHE A 143 -10.57 -10.18 3.45
CA PHE A 143 -11.31 -8.94 3.53
C PHE A 143 -12.74 -9.12 4.01
N ALA A 144 -13.36 -10.28 3.75
CA ALA A 144 -14.64 -10.61 4.38
C ALA A 144 -14.56 -10.56 5.92
N GLY A 145 -13.47 -11.07 6.51
CA GLY A 145 -13.24 -10.99 7.95
C GLY A 145 -12.93 -9.56 8.43
N ILE A 146 -12.10 -8.83 7.68
CA ILE A 146 -11.78 -7.42 7.98
C ILE A 146 -13.05 -6.56 8.02
N TRP A 147 -13.87 -6.65 6.98
CA TRP A 147 -15.09 -5.87 6.84
C TRP A 147 -16.18 -6.29 7.83
N GLN A 148 -16.31 -7.58 8.14
CA GLN A 148 -17.23 -8.03 9.19
C GLN A 148 -16.84 -7.46 10.56
N ALA A 149 -15.54 -7.34 10.84
CA ALA A 149 -15.05 -6.80 12.10
C ALA A 149 -15.11 -5.25 12.19
N GLY A 150 -15.69 -4.57 11.20
CA GLY A 150 -15.77 -3.11 11.14
C GLY A 150 -14.48 -2.43 10.66
N GLY A 151 -13.60 -3.19 9.98
CA GLY A 151 -12.36 -2.69 9.42
C GLY A 151 -12.59 -1.80 8.21
N VAL A 152 -11.82 -0.72 8.10
CA VAL A 152 -11.92 0.26 7.02
C VAL A 152 -10.62 0.30 6.22
N MET A 153 -10.75 0.31 4.90
CA MET A 153 -9.61 0.38 3.99
C MET A 153 -9.45 1.77 3.39
N VAL A 154 -8.23 2.30 3.38
CA VAL A 154 -7.83 3.41 2.51
C VAL A 154 -6.67 2.94 1.65
N ALA A 155 -6.81 2.91 0.34
CA ALA A 155 -5.79 2.35 -0.54
C ALA A 155 -5.38 3.32 -1.66
N THR A 156 -4.12 3.26 -2.06
CA THR A 156 -3.62 3.92 -3.28
C THR A 156 -3.24 2.88 -4.33
N SER A 157 -3.60 3.11 -5.60
CA SER A 157 -3.24 2.21 -6.71
C SER A 157 -3.00 2.96 -8.01
N ASN A 158 -2.22 2.36 -8.90
CA ASN A 158 -2.09 2.84 -10.28
C ASN A 158 -3.16 2.26 -11.22
N ARG A 159 -4.08 1.44 -10.70
CA ARG A 159 -5.13 0.77 -11.47
C ARG A 159 -6.49 1.08 -10.88
N HIS A 160 -7.49 1.25 -11.75
CA HIS A 160 -8.90 1.23 -11.32
C HIS A 160 -9.23 -0.15 -10.72
N PRO A 161 -10.14 -0.28 -9.73
CA PRO A 161 -10.53 -1.58 -9.16
C PRO A 161 -10.94 -2.62 -10.20
N GLU A 162 -11.72 -2.23 -11.22
CA GLU A 162 -12.07 -3.12 -12.33
C GLU A 162 -10.86 -3.69 -13.07
N ASN A 163 -9.74 -2.95 -13.12
CA ASN A 163 -8.52 -3.35 -13.82
C ASN A 163 -7.54 -4.11 -12.89
N LEU A 164 -7.95 -4.42 -11.66
CA LEU A 164 -7.16 -5.27 -10.78
C LEU A 164 -7.14 -6.70 -11.31
N TYR A 165 -5.96 -7.30 -11.28
CA TYR A 165 -5.72 -8.65 -11.79
C TYR A 165 -6.23 -8.85 -13.23
N GLU A 166 -6.11 -7.79 -14.04
CA GLU A 166 -6.48 -7.81 -15.44
C GLU A 166 -5.66 -8.85 -16.20
N ARG A 167 -6.34 -9.66 -17.03
CA ARG A 167 -5.78 -10.81 -17.76
C ARG A 167 -5.18 -11.91 -16.88
N GLY A 168 -5.41 -11.85 -15.56
CA GLY A 168 -5.00 -12.90 -14.65
C GLY A 168 -5.70 -14.23 -14.92
N LEU A 169 -4.99 -15.34 -14.67
CA LEU A 169 -5.55 -16.70 -14.71
C LEU A 169 -6.77 -16.79 -13.81
N ASN A 170 -7.87 -17.36 -14.29
CA ASN A 170 -9.13 -17.51 -13.55
C ASN A 170 -9.68 -16.20 -12.93
N ARG A 171 -9.45 -15.04 -13.56
CA ARG A 171 -10.00 -13.73 -13.15
C ARG A 171 -11.50 -13.74 -12.76
N PRO A 172 -12.40 -14.52 -13.40
CA PRO A 172 -13.80 -14.60 -12.96
C PRO A 172 -13.97 -14.97 -11.47
N LEU A 173 -13.04 -15.72 -10.87
CA LEU A 173 -13.06 -16.03 -9.45
C LEU A 173 -12.73 -14.82 -8.55
N PHE A 174 -12.02 -13.83 -9.10
CA PHE A 174 -11.62 -12.60 -8.40
C PHE A 174 -12.63 -11.46 -8.55
N VAL A 175 -13.45 -11.47 -9.62
CA VAL A 175 -14.50 -10.47 -9.86
C VAL A 175 -15.43 -10.23 -8.65
N PRO A 176 -15.86 -11.25 -7.88
CA PRO A 176 -16.64 -11.01 -6.66
C PRO A 176 -15.95 -10.11 -5.64
N PHE A 177 -14.63 -10.23 -5.46
CA PHE A 177 -13.88 -9.36 -4.57
C PHE A 177 -13.81 -7.93 -5.11
N ILE A 178 -13.64 -7.74 -6.43
CA ILE A 178 -13.67 -6.41 -7.04
C ILE A 178 -15.01 -5.70 -6.76
N LYS A 179 -16.13 -6.44 -6.87
CA LYS A 179 -17.46 -5.91 -6.54
C LYS A 179 -17.58 -5.51 -5.08
N GLU A 180 -17.12 -6.38 -4.18
CA GLU A 180 -17.16 -6.11 -2.73
C GLU A 180 -16.29 -4.90 -2.36
N LEU A 181 -15.10 -4.81 -2.95
CA LEU A 181 -14.19 -3.67 -2.82
C LEU A 181 -14.88 -2.35 -3.21
N GLN A 182 -15.61 -2.32 -4.33
CA GLN A 182 -16.33 -1.12 -4.79
C GLN A 182 -17.59 -0.81 -3.97
N GLN A 183 -18.18 -1.82 -3.33
CA GLN A 183 -19.29 -1.60 -2.40
C GLN A 183 -18.77 -1.00 -1.09
N ARG A 184 -17.62 -1.48 -0.62
CA ARG A 184 -17.00 -1.11 0.67
C ARG A 184 -16.08 0.10 0.59
N CYS A 185 -15.73 0.58 -0.59
CA CYS A 185 -14.87 1.75 -0.77
C CYS A 185 -15.45 2.71 -1.80
N ASP A 186 -15.37 4.00 -1.52
CA ASP A 186 -15.59 5.02 -2.55
C ASP A 186 -14.36 5.06 -3.46
N VAL A 187 -14.58 4.83 -4.76
CA VAL A 187 -13.51 4.82 -5.76
C VAL A 187 -13.25 6.24 -6.22
N TRP A 188 -12.05 6.74 -5.95
CA TRP A 188 -11.65 8.11 -6.21
C TRP A 188 -10.57 8.18 -7.28
N HIS A 189 -10.86 8.86 -8.39
CA HIS A 189 -9.85 9.12 -9.42
C HIS A 189 -9.02 10.36 -9.06
N MET A 190 -7.70 10.22 -9.06
CA MET A 190 -6.78 11.33 -8.91
C MET A 190 -6.07 11.59 -10.25
N GLU A 191 -6.58 12.58 -10.97
CA GLU A 191 -5.99 13.09 -12.20
C GLU A 191 -4.72 13.91 -11.90
N GLY A 192 -3.71 13.74 -12.74
CA GLY A 192 -2.56 14.64 -12.77
C GLY A 192 -2.03 14.76 -14.20
N GLN A 193 -2.03 15.99 -14.72
CA GLN A 193 -1.26 16.38 -15.90
C GLN A 193 0.21 16.70 -15.57
N LEU A 194 0.56 16.82 -14.29
CA LEU A 194 1.91 17.11 -13.83
C LEU A 194 2.36 16.07 -12.80
N ASP A 195 3.44 15.37 -13.10
CA ASP A 195 4.14 14.53 -12.13
C ASP A 195 4.77 15.42 -11.05
N TYR A 196 4.24 15.37 -9.83
CA TYR A 196 4.73 16.20 -8.71
C TYR A 196 6.14 15.81 -8.23
N ARG A 197 6.65 14.63 -8.63
CA ARG A 197 8.05 14.25 -8.37
C ARG A 197 9.00 15.23 -9.06
N LEU A 198 8.63 15.73 -10.25
CA LEU A 198 9.44 16.68 -11.03
C LEU A 198 9.58 18.06 -10.37
N ARG A 199 8.69 18.43 -9.44
CA ARG A 199 8.74 19.74 -8.77
C ARG A 199 9.51 19.75 -7.45
N THR A 200 9.79 18.58 -6.87
CA THR A 200 10.58 18.50 -5.63
C THR A 200 12.08 18.37 -5.92
N SER A 201 12.46 18.05 -7.16
CA SER A 201 13.82 18.18 -7.67
C SER A 201 14.06 19.62 -8.14
N GLY A 202 14.18 20.55 -7.19
CA GLY A 202 14.79 21.87 -7.38
C GLY A 202 16.32 21.80 -7.45
N LYS A 203 16.85 20.66 -7.87
CA LYS A 203 18.23 20.41 -8.30
C LYS A 203 18.12 19.51 -9.52
N GLU A 204 18.44 20.05 -10.69
CA GLU A 204 18.88 19.25 -11.83
C GLU A 204 20.09 18.43 -11.37
N ASP A 205 20.15 17.18 -11.86
CA ASP A 205 21.18 16.14 -11.65
C ASP A 205 21.31 15.62 -10.20
N GLU A 206 21.16 14.34 -9.86
CA GLU A 206 21.30 13.08 -10.59
C GLU A 206 20.12 12.16 -10.21
N ARG A 207 19.30 11.73 -11.18
CA ARG A 207 18.69 10.41 -11.03
C ARG A 207 19.69 9.48 -11.67
N ASP A 208 20.43 8.72 -10.87
CA ASP A 208 21.22 7.61 -11.40
C ASP A 208 20.31 6.77 -12.28
N THR A 209 20.54 6.86 -13.58
CA THR A 209 19.93 5.97 -14.56
C THR A 209 20.51 4.59 -14.28
N VAL A 210 19.85 3.79 -13.43
CA VAL A 210 20.25 2.40 -13.12
C VAL A 210 19.88 1.43 -14.26
N PHE A 211 19.74 1.96 -15.48
CA PHE A 211 19.54 1.17 -16.68
C PHE A 211 20.78 1.30 -17.53
N PHE A 212 21.60 0.27 -17.50
CA PHE A 212 22.78 0.16 -18.35
C PHE A 212 22.33 -0.40 -19.70
N ALA A 213 22.39 0.43 -20.74
CA ALA A 213 22.18 -0.03 -22.11
C ALA A 213 23.44 -0.73 -22.68
N GLU A 214 24.60 -0.43 -22.10
CA GLU A 214 25.90 -0.97 -22.50
C GLU A 214 26.57 -1.71 -21.35
N GLN A 215 27.22 -2.83 -21.67
CA GLN A 215 27.81 -3.72 -20.68
C GLN A 215 29.00 -3.07 -19.94
N ASP A 216 29.82 -2.30 -20.65
CA ASP A 216 30.98 -1.61 -20.06
C ASP A 216 30.55 -0.57 -19.00
N ALA A 217 29.42 0.10 -19.22
CA ALA A 217 28.85 1.05 -18.26
C ALA A 217 28.37 0.35 -16.98
N PHE A 218 27.79 -0.86 -17.12
CA PHE A 218 27.41 -1.68 -15.97
C PHE A 218 28.64 -2.14 -15.19
N GLU A 219 29.67 -2.64 -15.88
CA GLU A 219 30.90 -3.12 -15.25
C GLU A 219 31.64 -2.02 -14.49
N ALA A 220 31.70 -0.80 -15.05
CA ALA A 220 32.29 0.35 -14.38
C ALA A 220 31.51 0.75 -13.10
N SER A 221 30.18 0.84 -13.18
CA SER A 221 29.34 1.17 -12.02
C SER A 221 29.37 0.09 -10.94
N LEU A 222 29.47 -1.18 -11.35
CA LEU A 222 29.65 -2.30 -10.44
C LEU A 222 31.00 -2.21 -9.73
N GLN A 223 32.10 -1.95 -10.45
CA GLN A 223 33.44 -1.79 -9.84
C GLN A 223 33.49 -0.63 -8.85
N GLU A 224 32.85 0.50 -9.18
CA GLU A 224 32.75 1.65 -8.29
C GLU A 224 31.97 1.29 -7.01
N SER A 225 30.82 0.63 -7.16
CA SER A 225 29.96 0.22 -6.05
C SER A 225 30.63 -0.82 -5.15
N THR A 226 31.44 -1.72 -5.71
CA THR A 226 32.19 -2.73 -4.96
C THR A 226 33.52 -2.20 -4.41
N LYS A 227 33.92 -0.96 -4.75
CA LYS A 227 35.26 -0.40 -4.49
C LYS A 227 36.41 -1.31 -4.96
N GLY A 228 36.18 -2.07 -6.02
CA GLY A 228 37.12 -3.05 -6.56
C GLY A 228 37.25 -4.36 -5.76
N GLU A 229 36.44 -4.58 -4.73
CA GLU A 229 36.41 -5.86 -4.01
C GLU A 229 35.82 -6.98 -4.90
N PRO A 230 36.39 -8.20 -4.85
CA PRO A 230 35.90 -9.32 -5.64
C PRO A 230 34.54 -9.80 -5.13
N LEU A 231 33.63 -10.09 -6.06
CA LEU A 231 32.34 -10.69 -5.73
C LEU A 231 32.50 -12.18 -5.42
N ILE A 232 31.98 -12.62 -4.27
CA ILE A 232 32.08 -14.00 -3.80
C ILE A 232 30.69 -14.64 -3.86
N PRO A 233 30.57 -15.90 -4.35
CA PRO A 233 29.31 -16.65 -4.29
C PRO A 233 28.78 -16.72 -2.86
N THR A 234 27.58 -16.19 -2.66
CA THR A 234 26.93 -16.05 -1.36
C THR A 234 25.48 -16.49 -1.48
N ILE A 235 24.95 -17.14 -0.44
CA ILE A 235 23.54 -17.47 -0.36
C ILE A 235 22.85 -16.45 0.54
N ILE A 236 21.92 -15.70 -0.04
CA ILE A 236 21.03 -14.84 0.74
C ILE A 236 19.75 -15.61 1.00
N LYS A 237 19.39 -15.73 2.28
CA LYS A 237 18.07 -16.23 2.68
C LYS A 237 17.04 -15.18 2.31
N VAL A 238 16.16 -15.53 1.39
CA VAL A 238 15.02 -14.69 1.01
C VAL A 238 13.75 -15.21 1.67
N MET A 239 12.65 -14.46 1.54
CA MET A 239 11.41 -14.80 2.23
C MET A 239 10.88 -16.20 1.88
N MET A 240 10.06 -16.75 2.77
CA MET A 240 9.42 -18.07 2.65
C MET A 240 10.41 -19.24 2.54
N GLY A 241 11.58 -19.14 3.19
CA GLY A 241 12.56 -20.22 3.31
C GLY A 241 13.32 -20.52 2.01
N ARG A 242 13.23 -19.62 1.02
CA ARG A 242 13.98 -19.73 -0.23
C ARG A 242 15.40 -19.20 -0.05
N GLU A 243 16.31 -19.77 -0.83
CA GLU A 243 17.72 -19.39 -0.87
C GLU A 243 18.03 -18.85 -2.26
N LEU A 244 18.64 -17.66 -2.32
CA LEU A 244 19.09 -17.04 -3.56
C LEU A 244 20.61 -17.06 -3.60
N ALA A 245 21.16 -17.78 -4.58
CA ALA A 245 22.58 -17.72 -4.89
C ALA A 245 22.89 -16.42 -5.64
N VAL A 246 23.75 -15.59 -5.06
CA VAL A 246 24.20 -14.32 -5.64
C VAL A 246 25.72 -14.24 -5.57
N HIS A 247 26.32 -13.31 -6.31
CA HIS A 247 27.71 -12.92 -6.12
C HIS A 247 27.72 -11.58 -5.38
N ALA A 248 28.33 -11.52 -4.20
CA ALA A 248 28.28 -10.35 -3.31
C ALA A 248 29.66 -10.01 -2.75
N CYS A 249 29.91 -8.74 -2.43
CA CYS A 249 31.07 -8.29 -1.67
C CYS A 249 30.62 -7.48 -0.45
N VAL A 250 31.42 -7.46 0.61
CA VAL A 250 31.18 -6.60 1.78
C VAL A 250 32.00 -5.34 1.60
N VAL A 251 31.34 -4.22 1.36
CA VAL A 251 32.01 -2.92 1.25
C VAL A 251 32.09 -2.32 2.65
N PRO A 252 33.29 -2.10 3.23
CA PRO A 252 33.40 -1.49 4.55
C PRO A 252 32.78 -0.09 4.53
N ALA A 253 31.94 0.19 5.52
CA ALA A 253 31.38 1.52 5.75
C ALA A 253 32.53 2.47 6.09
N GLY A 254 32.68 3.52 5.29
CA GLY A 254 33.59 4.64 5.58
C GLY A 254 33.00 5.55 6.64
#